data_AF-A0A2H0SI62-F1
#
_entry.id   AF-A0A2H0SI62-F1
#
_cell.length_a   1.000
_cell.length_b   1.000
_cell.length_c   1.000
_cell.angle_alpha   90.00
_cell.angle_beta   90.00
_cell.angle_gamma   90.00
#
_symmetry.space_group_name_H-M   'P 1'
#
loop_
_entity.id
_entity.type
_entity.pdbx_description
1 polymer ?
#
loop_
_entity_poly.entity_id
_entity_poly.type
_entity_poly.pdbx_seq_one_letter_code
_entity_poly.pdbx_strand_id
1 'polypeptide(L)'
;YVSQGASIHDKHLEVIVRQMFSKMRVKDAGDSDFIQGEVISKTRLSEENDKLKKEDKKQMIAQSTLLGISKVALATDSFLSAASFIETSRVLIKAAMEGKEDRLLGLKENVIIGKLIPAGTGLKK
;
A
#
# COMPACT_ATOMS: atom_id res chain seq x y z
N TYR A 1 -10.14 -1.13 -26.53
CA TYR A 1 -8.86 -0.59 -27.01
C TYR A 1 -8.55 -1.10 -28.40
N VAL A 2 -8.29 -2.40 -28.56
CA VAL A 2 -8.02 -2.99 -29.87
C VAL A 2 -9.18 -2.80 -30.86
N SER A 3 -10.42 -2.97 -30.41
CA SER A 3 -11.63 -2.71 -31.21
C SER A 3 -11.86 -1.24 -31.60
N GLN A 4 -11.12 -0.32 -31.01
CA GLN A 4 -11.17 1.12 -31.28
C GLN A 4 -9.87 1.61 -31.98
N GLY A 5 -9.07 0.69 -32.51
CA GLY A 5 -7.84 0.99 -33.27
C GLY A 5 -6.62 1.39 -32.42
N ALA A 6 -6.73 1.40 -31.08
CA ALA A 6 -5.64 1.73 -30.19
C ALA A 6 -4.93 0.47 -29.67
N SER A 7 -3.68 0.27 -30.08
CA SER A 7 -2.82 -0.82 -29.59
C SER A 7 -2.24 -0.48 -28.22
N ILE A 8 -2.55 -1.29 -27.20
CA ILE A 8 -1.91 -1.23 -25.88
C ILE A 8 -1.28 -2.58 -25.60
N HIS A 9 -0.03 -2.58 -25.14
CA HIS A 9 0.62 -3.82 -24.72
C HIS A 9 0.05 -4.30 -23.37
N ASP A 10 -0.31 -5.58 -23.29
CA ASP A 10 -0.91 -6.21 -22.11
C ASP A 10 -0.13 -6.02 -20.80
N LYS A 11 1.20 -5.86 -20.88
CA LYS A 11 2.06 -5.57 -19.71
C LYS A 11 1.61 -4.32 -18.94
N HIS A 12 1.08 -3.30 -19.63
CA HIS A 12 0.56 -2.11 -18.94
C HIS A 12 -0.68 -2.44 -18.11
N LEU A 13 -1.57 -3.29 -18.63
CA LEU A 13 -2.76 -3.72 -17.92
C LEU A 13 -2.39 -4.63 -16.75
N GLU A 14 -1.42 -5.53 -16.95
CA GLU A 14 -0.91 -6.43 -15.91
C GLU A 14 -0.38 -5.65 -14.70
N VAL A 15 0.41 -4.59 -14.93
CA VAL A 15 0.95 -3.75 -13.84
C VAL A 15 -0.18 -3.08 -13.06
N ILE A 16 -1.24 -2.61 -13.73
CA ILE A 16 -2.40 -2.00 -13.07
C ILE A 16 -3.18 -3.05 -12.26
N VAL A 17 -3.45 -4.22 -12.85
CA VAL A 17 -4.16 -5.32 -12.18
C VAL A 17 -3.38 -5.82 -10.97
N ARG A 18 -2.05 -5.93 -11.08
CA ARG A 18 -1.18 -6.26 -9.94
C ARG A 18 -1.37 -5.28 -8.79
N GLN A 19 -1.53 -3.99 -9.09
CA GLN A 19 -1.78 -2.98 -8.08
C GLN A 19 -3.16 -3.13 -7.42
N MET A 20 -4.19 -3.56 -8.16
CA MET A 20 -5.52 -3.85 -7.62
C MET A 20 -5.54 -5.03 -6.63
N PHE A 21 -4.55 -5.93 -6.70
CA PHE A 21 -4.33 -7.05 -5.77
C PHE A 21 -3.26 -6.78 -4.71
N SER A 22 -2.77 -5.54 -4.57
CA SER A 22 -1.68 -5.21 -3.63
C SER A 22 -2.06 -5.29 -2.15
N LYS A 23 -3.36 -5.39 -1.85
CA LYS A 23 -3.91 -5.38 -0.49
C LYS A 23 -4.49 -6.73 -0.11
N MET A 24 -4.39 -7.05 1.17
CA MET A 24 -4.86 -8.30 1.75
C MET A 24 -5.79 -8.00 2.92
N ARG A 25 -6.83 -8.81 3.08
CA ARG A 25 -7.77 -8.73 4.19
C ARG A 25 -7.38 -9.77 5.24
N VAL A 26 -7.23 -9.35 6.49
CA VAL A 26 -6.90 -10.24 7.61
C VAL A 26 -8.07 -11.21 7.86
N LYS A 27 -7.78 -12.51 7.84
CA LYS A 27 -8.72 -13.60 8.17
C LYS A 27 -8.55 -14.09 9.60
N ASP A 28 -7.32 -14.21 10.07
CA ASP A 28 -6.99 -14.56 11.45
C ASP A 28 -5.85 -13.63 11.87
N ALA A 29 -6.04 -12.92 12.99
CA ALA A 29 -5.06 -11.98 13.52
C ALA A 29 -3.88 -12.69 14.19
N GLY A 30 -4.01 -13.98 14.54
CA GLY A 30 -2.99 -14.64 15.36
C GLY A 30 -2.76 -13.89 16.67
N ASP A 31 -1.50 -13.70 17.03
CA ASP A 31 -1.09 -12.89 18.19
C ASP A 31 -0.64 -11.46 17.79
N SER A 32 -1.04 -10.99 16.60
CA SER A 32 -0.76 -9.63 16.14
C SER A 32 -1.77 -8.62 16.69
N ASP A 33 -1.40 -7.33 16.66
CA ASP A 33 -2.29 -6.23 17.05
C ASP A 33 -3.38 -5.90 15.99
N PHE A 34 -3.44 -6.66 14.88
CA PHE A 34 -4.37 -6.41 13.80
C PHE A 34 -5.77 -6.99 14.07
N ILE A 35 -6.78 -6.37 13.47
CA ILE A 35 -8.17 -6.81 13.64
C ILE A 35 -8.59 -7.68 12.44
N GLN A 36 -9.39 -8.72 12.71
CA GLN A 36 -10.00 -9.52 11.66
C GLN A 36 -10.85 -8.63 10.72
N GLY A 37 -10.67 -8.78 9.41
CA GLY A 37 -11.34 -7.95 8.40
C GLY A 37 -10.60 -6.67 8.03
N GLU A 38 -9.53 -6.31 8.76
CA GLU A 38 -8.69 -5.17 8.41
C GLU A 38 -7.98 -5.38 7.06
N VAL A 39 -7.76 -4.29 6.32
CA VAL A 39 -7.09 -4.31 5.02
C VAL A 39 -5.69 -3.76 5.18
N ILE A 40 -4.70 -4.61 4.93
CA ILE A 40 -3.28 -4.29 5.07
C ILE A 40 -2.52 -4.53 3.76
N SER A 41 -1.33 -3.93 3.64
CA SER A 41 -0.43 -4.21 2.52
C SER A 41 0.24 -5.57 2.68
N LYS A 42 0.52 -6.23 1.56
CA LYS A 42 1.27 -7.50 1.56
C LYS A 42 2.65 -7.36 2.23
N THR A 43 3.30 -6.20 2.08
CA THR A 43 4.58 -5.90 2.74
C THR A 43 4.43 -5.86 4.26
N ARG A 44 3.44 -5.13 4.80
CA ARG A 44 3.17 -5.09 6.25
C ARG A 44 2.83 -6.46 6.82
N LEU A 45 2.03 -7.25 6.11
CA LEU A 45 1.72 -8.63 6.53
C LEU A 45 3.01 -9.45 6.68
N SER A 46 3.93 -9.34 5.72
CA SER A 46 5.21 -10.06 5.77
C SER A 46 6.07 -9.57 6.93
N GLU A 47 6.22 -8.25 7.08
CA GLU A 47 7.01 -7.66 8.16
C GLU A 47 6.50 -8.06 9.54
N GLU A 48 5.18 -8.09 9.75
CA GLU A 48 4.60 -8.47 11.02
C GLU A 48 4.74 -9.97 11.29
N ASN A 49 4.48 -10.81 10.29
CA ASN A 49 4.68 -12.25 10.42
C ASN A 49 6.14 -12.62 10.69
N ASP A 50 7.10 -11.89 10.12
CA ASP A 50 8.52 -12.09 10.38
C ASP A 50 8.89 -11.71 11.83
N LYS A 51 8.22 -10.73 12.45
CA LYS A 51 8.39 -10.42 13.88
C LYS A 51 7.77 -11.51 14.77
N LEU A 52 6.51 -11.87 14.51
CA LEU A 52 5.81 -12.90 15.29
C LEU A 52 6.55 -14.23 15.25
N LYS A 53 7.11 -14.58 14.09
CA LYS A 53 7.95 -15.77 13.94
C LYS A 53 9.22 -15.74 14.78
N LYS A 54 9.84 -14.57 14.97
CA LYS A 54 11.03 -14.42 15.84
C LYS A 54 10.69 -14.52 17.32
N GLU A 55 9.45 -14.21 17.68
CA GLU A 55 8.93 -14.28 19.04
C GLU A 55 8.23 -15.62 19.34
N ASP A 56 8.31 -16.60 18.44
CA ASP A 56 7.61 -17.89 18.51
C ASP A 56 6.07 -17.77 18.75
N LYS A 57 5.47 -16.69 18.24
CA LYS A 57 4.04 -16.39 18.32
C LYS A 57 3.25 -16.88 17.10
N LYS A 58 1.93 -16.94 17.23
CA LYS A 58 1.03 -17.33 16.14
C LYS A 58 0.96 -16.24 15.07
N GLN A 59 1.35 -16.61 13.85
CA GLN A 59 1.32 -15.74 12.68
C GLN A 59 -0.11 -15.37 12.26
N MET A 60 -0.24 -14.21 11.63
CA MET A 60 -1.50 -13.75 11.04
C MET A 60 -1.74 -14.35 9.65
N ILE A 61 -2.99 -14.70 9.37
CA ILE A 61 -3.45 -15.23 8.09
C ILE A 61 -4.29 -14.17 7.39
N ALA A 62 -3.95 -13.84 6.15
CA ALA A 62 -4.72 -12.90 5.33
C ALA A 62 -5.04 -13.49 3.95
N GLN A 63 -6.13 -13.02 3.34
CA GLN A 63 -6.53 -13.38 1.99
C GLN A 63 -6.37 -12.19 1.05
N SER A 64 -5.78 -12.43 -0.14
CA SER A 64 -5.73 -11.44 -1.21
C SER A 64 -7.15 -10.96 -1.54
N THR A 65 -7.34 -9.65 -1.57
CA THR A 65 -8.65 -9.04 -1.86
C THR A 65 -8.49 -8.07 -3.03
N LEU A 66 -9.35 -8.22 -4.04
CA LEU A 66 -9.40 -7.28 -5.14
C LEU A 66 -10.03 -5.97 -4.68
N LEU A 67 -9.30 -4.87 -4.84
CA LEU A 67 -9.80 -3.53 -4.56
C LEU A 67 -9.78 -2.67 -5.83
N GLY A 68 -10.80 -1.81 -5.97
CA GLY A 68 -10.81 -0.80 -7.01
C GLY A 68 -9.62 0.17 -6.89
N ILE A 69 -9.17 0.71 -8.01
CA ILE A 69 -7.96 1.53 -8.11
C ILE A 69 -7.99 2.71 -7.12
N SER A 70 -9.14 3.39 -6.98
CA SER A 70 -9.31 4.50 -6.04
C SER A 70 -9.19 4.06 -4.57
N LYS A 71 -9.74 2.89 -4.21
CA LYS A 71 -9.60 2.35 -2.85
C LYS A 71 -8.16 1.96 -2.53
N VAL A 72 -7.44 1.40 -3.50
CA VAL A 72 -6.01 1.09 -3.35
C VAL A 72 -5.19 2.35 -3.15
N ALA A 73 -5.47 3.42 -3.92
CA ALA A 73 -4.77 4.69 -3.80
C ALA A 73 -4.96 5.36 -2.43
N LEU A 74 -6.17 5.30 -1.86
CA LEU A 74 -6.47 5.81 -0.51
C LEU A 74 -5.89 4.94 0.60
N ALA A 75 -5.78 3.62 0.38
CA ALA A 75 -5.24 2.66 1.34
C ALA A 75 -3.71 2.55 1.29
N THR A 76 -2.99 3.49 0.67
CA THR A 76 -1.53 3.47 0.65
C THR A 76 -0.94 3.70 2.05
N ASP A 77 0.29 3.25 2.27
CA ASP A 77 0.92 3.29 3.60
C ASP A 77 1.41 4.70 3.98
N SER A 78 1.67 5.55 2.98
CA SER A 78 1.99 6.97 3.16
C SER A 78 0.71 7.82 3.25
N PHE A 79 0.55 8.52 4.37
CA PHE A 79 -0.58 9.44 4.51
C PHE A 79 -0.40 10.69 3.62
N LEU A 80 0.84 11.12 3.33
CA LEU A 80 1.10 12.25 2.42
C LEU A 80 0.65 11.91 1.00
N SER A 81 0.98 10.71 0.52
CA SER A 81 0.51 10.21 -0.78
C SER A 81 -1.00 10.07 -0.83
N ALA A 82 -1.64 9.50 0.21
CA ALA A 82 -3.08 9.36 0.27
C ALA A 82 -3.79 10.73 0.26
N ALA A 83 -3.32 11.67 1.09
CA ALA A 83 -3.90 13.00 1.24
C ALA A 83 -3.79 13.85 -0.03
N SER A 84 -2.75 13.61 -0.85
CA SER A 84 -2.57 14.24 -2.17
C SER A 84 -3.53 13.73 -3.25
N PHE A 85 -4.19 12.59 -3.02
CA PHE A 85 -5.11 12.02 -3.99
C PHE A 85 -6.52 12.60 -3.83
N ILE A 86 -7.26 12.19 -2.78
CA ILE A 86 -8.63 12.62 -2.47
C ILE A 86 -8.84 12.50 -0.94
N GLU A 87 -9.91 13.10 -0.40
CA GLU A 87 -10.32 12.98 1.02
C GLU A 87 -9.28 13.52 2.03
N THR A 88 -8.55 14.57 1.65
CA THR A 88 -7.41 15.14 2.40
C THR A 88 -7.69 15.32 3.90
N SER A 89 -8.79 15.99 4.28
CA SER A 89 -9.10 16.24 5.69
C SER A 89 -9.28 14.95 6.49
N ARG A 90 -9.96 13.95 5.93
CA ARG A 90 -10.19 12.65 6.58
C ARG A 90 -8.88 11.89 6.77
N VAL A 91 -8.02 11.88 5.74
CA VAL A 91 -6.72 11.20 5.79
C VAL A 91 -5.82 11.83 6.85
N LEU A 92 -5.75 13.16 6.90
CA LEU A 92 -4.91 13.87 7.88
C LEU A 92 -5.42 13.70 9.31
N ILE A 93 -6.73 13.79 9.55
CA ILE A 93 -7.31 13.56 10.89
C ILE A 93 -6.98 12.14 11.37
N LYS A 94 -7.18 11.13 10.52
CA LYS A 94 -6.87 9.74 10.87
C LYS A 94 -5.39 9.55 11.18
N ALA A 95 -4.50 10.12 10.35
CA ALA A 95 -3.06 10.04 10.58
C ALA A 95 -2.64 10.72 11.89
N ALA A 96 -3.23 11.87 12.22
CA ALA A 96 -2.99 12.57 13.48
C ALA A 96 -3.48 11.78 14.69
N MET A 97 -4.67 11.17 14.62
CA MET A 97 -5.23 10.32 15.68
C MET A 97 -4.39 9.07 15.93
N GLU A 98 -3.86 8.45 14.86
CA GLU A 98 -3.01 7.26 14.94
C GLU A 98 -1.55 7.58 15.26
N GLY A 99 -1.15 8.86 15.30
CA GLY A 99 0.26 9.25 15.45
C GLY A 99 1.15 8.71 14.31
N LYS A 100 0.61 8.63 13.09
CA LYS A 100 1.28 7.97 11.96
C LYS A 100 2.51 8.76 11.49
N GLU A 101 3.60 8.05 11.27
CA GLU A 101 4.82 8.58 10.65
C GLU A 101 4.93 8.14 9.18
N ASP A 102 5.35 9.07 8.31
CA ASP A 102 5.60 8.78 6.90
C ASP A 102 7.07 8.51 6.63
N ARG A 103 7.38 7.34 6.07
CA ARG A 103 8.77 6.92 5.78
C ARG A 103 9.29 7.41 4.43
N LEU A 104 8.50 8.16 3.65
CA LEU A 104 8.92 8.75 2.37
C LEU A 104 9.53 7.74 1.38
N LEU A 105 8.98 6.52 1.33
CA LEU A 105 9.53 5.43 0.49
C LEU A 105 9.06 5.50 -0.96
N GLY A 106 8.04 6.29 -1.27
CA GLY A 106 7.42 6.34 -2.59
C GLY A 106 7.87 7.54 -3.42
N LEU A 107 7.27 7.66 -4.61
CA LEU A 107 7.60 8.73 -5.56
C LEU A 107 6.97 10.06 -5.13
N LYS A 108 5.69 10.06 -4.76
CA LYS A 108 4.92 11.28 -4.51
C LYS A 108 5.40 12.01 -3.26
N GLU A 109 5.70 11.28 -2.20
CA GLU A 109 6.16 11.86 -0.94
C GLU A 109 7.48 12.59 -1.13
N ASN A 110 8.42 11.99 -1.88
CA ASN A 110 9.70 12.61 -2.19
C ASN A 110 9.54 13.86 -3.07
N VAL A 111 8.63 13.83 -4.04
CA VAL A 111 8.32 15.03 -4.85
C VAL A 111 7.74 16.15 -4.00
N ILE A 112 6.78 15.86 -3.11
CA ILE A 112 6.14 16.86 -2.24
C ILE A 112 7.17 17.54 -1.31
N ILE A 113 8.13 16.76 -0.80
CA ILE A 113 9.18 17.26 0.11
C ILE A 113 10.38 17.86 -0.65
N GLY A 114 10.47 17.68 -1.97
CA GLY A 114 11.58 18.18 -2.78
C GLY A 114 12.86 17.33 -2.69
N LYS A 115 12.76 16.05 -2.35
CA LYS A 115 13.87 15.08 -2.37
C LYS A 115 13.92 14.34 -3.71
N LEU A 116 15.08 13.77 -4.02
CA LEU A 116 15.22 12.89 -5.18
C LEU A 116 14.27 11.68 -5.04
N ILE A 117 13.56 11.37 -6.11
CA ILE A 117 12.66 10.22 -6.15
C ILE A 117 13.44 8.90 -6.17
N PRO A 118 12.92 7.82 -5.56
CA PRO A 118 13.54 6.50 -5.57
C PRO A 118 13.33 5.76 -6.91
N ALA A 119 13.61 6.44 -8.03
CA ALA A 119 13.53 5.89 -9.38
C ALA A 119 14.56 6.57 -10.29
N GLY A 120 14.96 5.86 -11.35
CA GLY A 120 15.92 6.37 -12.33
C GLY A 120 17.26 6.74 -11.69
N THR A 121 17.70 7.99 -11.86
CA THR A 121 18.97 8.51 -11.34
C THR A 121 18.99 8.67 -9.81
N GLY A 122 17.84 8.62 -9.14
CA GLY A 122 17.75 8.71 -7.68
C GLY A 122 17.97 7.38 -6.95
N LEU A 123 18.04 6.25 -7.68
CA LEU A 123 18.44 4.96 -7.10
C LEU A 123 19.96 4.91 -6.98
N LYS A 124 20.47 4.87 -5.75
CA LYS A 124 21.86 4.48 -5.51
C LYS A 124 21.98 2.99 -5.87
N LYS A 125 22.89 2.66 -6.80
CA LYS A 125 23.21 1.27 -7.18
C LYS A 125 23.70 0.46 -5.99
#